data_AF-A0A6N7ZXP3-F1
#
_entry.id   AF-A0A6N7ZXP3-F1
#
_cell.length_a   1.000
_cell.length_b   1.000
_cell.length_c   1.000
_cell.angle_alpha   90.00
_cell.angle_beta   90.00
_cell.angle_gamma   90.00
#
_symmetry.space_group_name_H-M   'P 1'
#
loop_
_entity.id
_entity.type
_entity.pdbx_description
1 polymer ?
#
loop_
_entity_poly.entity_id
_entity_poly.type
_entity_poly.pdbx_seq_one_letter_code
_entity_poly.pdbx_strand_id
1 'polypeptide(L)'
;MITSFDELLRNRPPWQAVLVWYLRLMAVLLLVAGIIHWARIIGIVPWRGVWFWDMPISWQAVTVFFAVLDLVAAIGLWLTVSWGTVMWLFRVAAQIVIHTAFAGLFGQRPYEIAFYLATVAVYLLLLYLSGRSERQKQ
;
A
#
# COMPACT_ATOMS: atom_id res chain seq x y z
N MET A 1 -34.60 -16.01 20.86
CA MET A 1 -33.68 -14.90 21.14
C MET A 1 -32.56 -14.95 20.10
N ILE A 2 -32.87 -14.54 18.87
CA ILE A 2 -31.94 -14.45 17.74
C ILE A 2 -32.14 -13.04 17.19
N THR A 3 -31.33 -12.10 17.67
CA THR A 3 -31.18 -10.76 17.09
C THR A 3 -29.75 -10.70 16.60
N SER A 4 -29.51 -10.82 15.29
CA SER A 4 -28.23 -10.31 14.73
C SER A 4 -28.15 -10.28 13.21
N PHE A 5 -28.86 -11.13 12.44
CA PHE A 5 -28.69 -11.10 10.97
C PHE A 5 -29.29 -9.84 10.34
N ASP A 6 -30.47 -9.42 10.82
CA ASP A 6 -31.08 -8.17 10.38
C ASP A 6 -30.33 -6.93 10.91
N GLU A 7 -29.63 -7.01 12.04
CA GLU A 7 -28.75 -5.94 12.54
C GLU A 7 -27.44 -5.84 11.75
N LEU A 8 -26.87 -6.99 11.35
CA LEU A 8 -25.71 -7.07 10.46
C LEU A 8 -26.02 -6.50 9.06
N LEU A 9 -27.26 -6.67 8.58
CA LEU A 9 -27.71 -6.12 7.29
C LEU A 9 -28.22 -4.67 7.39
N ARG A 10 -28.76 -4.25 8.54
CA ARG A 10 -29.29 -2.90 8.79
C ARG A 10 -28.19 -1.88 9.10
N ASN A 11 -27.08 -2.30 9.70
CA ASN A 11 -25.86 -1.48 9.78
C ASN A 11 -25.12 -1.54 8.44
N ARG A 12 -25.55 -0.74 7.45
CA ARG A 12 -24.62 -0.39 6.38
C ARG A 12 -23.41 0.24 7.06
N PRO A 13 -22.20 -0.37 6.99
CA PRO A 13 -21.05 0.24 7.62
C PRO A 13 -20.95 1.66 7.04
N PRO A 14 -20.83 2.70 7.88
CA PRO A 14 -20.58 4.03 7.35
C PRO A 14 -19.38 3.89 6.42
N TRP A 15 -19.42 4.47 5.22
CA TRP A 15 -18.34 4.32 4.23
C TRP A 15 -16.95 4.62 4.81
N GLN A 16 -16.90 5.43 5.87
CA GLN A 16 -15.73 5.62 6.75
C GLN A 16 -15.17 4.32 7.34
N ALA A 17 -15.99 3.42 7.87
CA ALA A 17 -15.56 2.13 8.41
C ALA A 17 -14.98 1.22 7.33
N VAL A 18 -15.60 1.18 6.13
CA VAL A 18 -15.07 0.44 4.98
C VAL A 18 -13.71 1.00 4.56
N LEU A 19 -13.57 2.33 4.53
CA LEU A 19 -12.31 3.01 4.24
C LEU A 19 -11.24 2.64 5.26
N VAL A 20 -11.55 2.65 6.57
CA VAL A 20 -10.59 2.25 7.62
C VAL A 20 -10.13 0.81 7.46
N TRP A 21 -11.05 -0.12 7.21
CA TRP A 21 -10.70 -1.52 6.97
C TRP A 21 -9.85 -1.70 5.70
N TYR A 22 -10.15 -0.94 4.65
CA TYR A 22 -9.33 -0.92 3.44
C TYR A 22 -7.91 -0.41 3.72
N LEU A 23 -7.75 0.67 4.48
CA LEU A 23 -6.43 1.18 4.87
C LEU A 23 -5.65 0.16 5.72
N ARG A 24 -6.33 -0.56 6.63
CA ARG A 24 -5.70 -1.64 7.41
C ARG A 24 -5.27 -2.82 6.55
N LEU A 25 -6.06 -3.20 5.55
CA LEU A 25 -5.66 -4.22 4.59
C LEU A 25 -4.40 -3.80 3.83
N MET A 26 -4.36 -2.56 3.33
CA MET A 26 -3.18 -2.00 2.67
C MET A 26 -1.98 -1.93 3.61
N ALA A 27 -2.19 -1.59 4.88
CA ALA A 27 -1.14 -1.59 5.89
C ALA A 27 -0.48 -2.96 6.04
N VAL A 28 -1.28 -4.04 6.11
CA VAL A 28 -0.76 -5.41 6.20
C VAL A 28 0.04 -5.77 4.95
N LEU A 29 -0.45 -5.41 3.75
CA LEU A 29 0.28 -5.65 2.50
C LEU A 29 1.64 -4.93 2.48
N LEU A 30 1.68 -3.67 2.89
CA LEU A 30 2.93 -2.91 2.98
C LEU A 30 3.86 -3.45 4.07
N LEU A 31 3.31 -3.92 5.20
CA LEU A 31 4.11 -4.55 6.24
C LEU A 31 4.82 -5.80 5.71
N VAL A 32 4.09 -6.67 5.02
CA VAL A 32 4.65 -7.87 4.37
C VAL A 32 5.70 -7.48 3.34
N ALA A 33 5.41 -6.47 2.49
CA ALA A 33 6.37 -5.98 1.51
C ALA A 33 7.66 -5.47 2.17
N GLY A 34 7.56 -4.64 3.21
CA GLY A 34 8.70 -4.13 3.96
C GLY A 34 9.53 -5.25 4.59
N ILE A 35 8.88 -6.26 5.19
CA ILE A 35 9.55 -7.44 5.74
C ILE A 35 10.30 -8.21 4.65
N ILE A 36 9.71 -8.39 3.46
CA ILE A 36 10.39 -9.06 2.33
C ILE A 36 11.64 -8.28 1.90
N HIS A 37 11.58 -6.95 1.85
CA HIS A 37 12.76 -6.14 1.53
C HIS A 37 13.83 -6.25 2.61
N TRP A 38 13.47 -6.27 3.89
CA TRP A 38 14.40 -6.54 4.98
C TRP A 38 15.01 -7.93 4.89
N ALA A 39 14.21 -8.96 4.62
CA ALA A 39 14.68 -10.33 4.40
C ALA A 39 15.71 -10.42 3.25
N ARG A 40 15.59 -9.56 2.24
CA ARG A 40 16.58 -9.44 1.16
C ARG A 40 17.86 -8.77 1.63
N ILE A 41 17.76 -7.67 2.39
CA ILE A 41 18.92 -6.92 2.91
C ILE A 41 19.78 -7.81 3.82
N ILE A 42 19.16 -8.59 4.71
CA ILE A 42 19.86 -9.49 5.62
C ILE A 42 20.33 -10.80 4.96
N GLY A 43 19.99 -11.03 3.69
CA GLY A 43 20.45 -12.20 2.95
C GLY A 43 19.68 -13.49 3.21
N ILE A 44 18.39 -13.42 3.58
CA ILE A 44 17.52 -14.60 3.67
C ILE A 44 16.94 -14.98 2.30
N VAL A 45 16.63 -13.98 1.45
CA VAL A 45 15.97 -14.21 0.14
C VAL A 45 16.75 -13.52 -0.99
N PRO A 46 17.22 -14.25 -2.01
CA PRO A 46 17.85 -13.65 -3.19
C PRO A 46 16.80 -12.97 -4.09
N TRP A 47 17.21 -11.95 -4.83
CA TRP A 47 16.34 -11.27 -5.81
C TRP A 47 16.93 -11.38 -7.20
N ARG A 48 16.17 -11.95 -8.13
CA ARG A 48 16.62 -12.22 -9.50
C ARG A 48 17.93 -13.03 -9.54
N GLY A 49 18.11 -13.94 -8.58
CA GLY A 49 19.29 -14.80 -8.47
C GLY A 49 20.53 -14.11 -7.90
N VAL A 50 20.46 -12.84 -7.51
CA VAL A 50 21.57 -12.11 -6.89
C VAL A 50 21.26 -11.78 -5.43
N TRP A 51 22.30 -11.83 -4.60
CA TRP A 51 22.25 -11.40 -3.20
C TRP A 51 22.38 -9.89 -3.08
N PHE A 52 21.99 -9.33 -1.94
CA PHE A 52 21.98 -7.89 -1.74
C PHE A 52 23.36 -7.24 -1.98
N TRP A 53 24.44 -7.86 -1.49
CA TRP A 53 25.81 -7.38 -1.68
C TRP A 53 26.31 -7.46 -3.12
N ASP A 54 25.75 -8.34 -3.95
CA ASP A 54 26.12 -8.49 -5.36
C ASP A 54 25.27 -7.61 -6.30
N MET A 55 24.25 -6.91 -5.77
CA MET A 55 23.40 -6.03 -6.57
C MET A 55 24.13 -4.73 -6.96
N PRO A 56 23.81 -4.14 -8.12
CA PRO A 56 24.20 -2.78 -8.44
C PRO A 56 23.74 -1.80 -7.35
N ILE A 57 24.54 -0.76 -7.09
CA ILE A 57 24.26 0.22 -6.03
C ILE A 57 22.86 0.87 -6.15
N SER A 58 22.38 1.06 -7.38
CA SER A 58 21.03 1.57 -7.66
C SER A 58 19.93 0.64 -7.16
N TRP A 59 20.11 -0.68 -7.31
CA TRP A 59 19.15 -1.69 -6.85
C TRP A 59 19.18 -1.84 -5.32
N GLN A 60 20.36 -1.75 -4.71
CA GLN A 60 20.51 -1.71 -3.26
C GLN A 60 19.79 -0.49 -2.67
N ALA A 61 20.03 0.70 -3.23
CA ALA A 61 19.41 1.95 -2.78
C ALA A 61 17.88 1.89 -2.84
N VAL A 62 17.32 1.40 -3.96
CA VAL A 62 15.86 1.23 -4.11
C VAL A 62 15.31 0.21 -3.11
N THR A 63 16.01 -0.90 -2.89
CA THR A 63 15.60 -1.93 -1.92
C THR A 63 15.54 -1.37 -0.51
N VAL A 64 16.57 -0.65 -0.07
CA VAL A 64 16.64 -0.03 1.26
C VAL A 64 15.57 1.06 1.41
N PHE A 65 15.40 1.89 0.39
CA PHE A 65 14.39 2.94 0.38
C PHE A 65 12.97 2.37 0.59
N PHE A 66 12.58 1.34 -0.18
CA PHE A 66 11.27 0.71 -0.01
C PHE A 66 11.17 -0.11 1.28
N ALA A 67 12.25 -0.73 1.75
CA ALA A 67 12.25 -1.45 3.04
C ALA A 67 11.81 -0.56 4.20
N VAL A 68 12.26 0.69 4.23
CA VAL A 68 11.89 1.66 5.27
C VAL A 68 10.51 2.27 4.96
N LEU A 69 10.31 2.73 3.73
CA LEU A 69 9.10 3.43 3.33
C LEU A 69 7.84 2.56 3.49
N ASP A 70 7.90 1.28 3.11
CA ASP A 70 6.76 0.36 3.21
C ASP A 70 6.38 0.12 4.68
N LEU A 71 7.35 -0.06 5.59
CA LEU A 71 7.08 -0.26 7.02
C LEU A 71 6.50 1.00 7.68
N VAL A 72 7.07 2.16 7.37
CA VAL A 72 6.61 3.45 7.88
C VAL A 72 5.18 3.72 7.39
N ALA A 73 4.93 3.54 6.09
CA ALA A 73 3.58 3.67 5.53
C ALA A 73 2.60 2.66 6.15
N ALA A 74 3.01 1.41 6.38
CA ALA A 74 2.18 0.39 7.01
C ALA A 74 1.71 0.81 8.41
N ILE A 75 2.62 1.30 9.26
CA ILE A 75 2.29 1.77 10.61
C ILE A 75 1.31 2.94 10.54
N GLY A 76 1.59 3.93 9.68
CA GLY A 76 0.73 5.11 9.52
C GLY A 76 -0.68 4.76 9.04
N LEU A 77 -0.80 3.83 8.08
CA LEU A 77 -2.07 3.34 7.57
C LEU A 77 -2.84 2.52 8.61
N TRP A 78 -2.15 1.66 9.37
CA TRP A 78 -2.78 0.84 10.41
C TRP A 78 -3.36 1.68 11.54
N LEU A 79 -2.62 2.69 11.96
CA LEU A 79 -3.04 3.68 12.97
C LEU A 79 -4.01 4.73 12.41
N THR A 80 -4.34 4.67 11.11
CA THR A 80 -5.25 5.59 10.42
C THR A 80 -4.85 7.07 10.57
N VAL A 81 -3.55 7.35 10.65
CA VAL A 81 -3.03 8.72 10.78
C VAL A 81 -2.87 9.33 9.40
N SER A 82 -3.16 10.63 9.27
CA SER A 82 -3.13 11.36 7.99
C SER A 82 -1.81 11.23 7.22
N TRP A 83 -0.67 11.15 7.92
CA TRP A 83 0.65 11.01 7.28
C TRP A 83 0.86 9.63 6.62
N GLY A 84 0.20 8.58 7.09
CA GLY A 84 0.33 7.23 6.54
C GLY A 84 -0.15 7.12 5.11
N THR A 85 -1.29 7.76 4.81
CA THR A 85 -1.81 7.87 3.45
C THR A 85 -0.85 8.61 2.53
N VAL A 86 -0.25 9.71 3.01
CA VAL A 86 0.72 10.48 2.22
C VAL A 86 1.95 9.63 1.88
N MET A 87 2.48 8.89 2.85
CA MET A 87 3.62 7.98 2.62
C MET A 87 3.28 6.85 1.65
N TRP A 88 2.07 6.28 1.75
CA TRP A 88 1.61 5.27 0.80
C TRP A 88 1.45 5.82 -0.63
N LEU A 89 0.87 7.01 -0.79
CA LEU A 89 0.78 7.67 -2.10
C LEU A 89 2.16 7.99 -2.67
N PHE A 90 3.08 8.47 -1.82
CA PHE A 90 4.47 8.71 -2.20
C PHE A 90 5.17 7.43 -2.65
N ARG A 91 4.93 6.32 -1.93
CA ARG A 91 5.41 4.98 -2.30
C ARG A 91 4.89 4.56 -3.67
N VAL A 92 3.61 4.75 -3.96
CA VAL A 92 3.03 4.47 -5.29
C VAL A 92 3.69 5.35 -6.37
N ALA A 93 3.86 6.64 -6.11
CA ALA A 93 4.51 7.56 -7.04
C ALA A 93 5.96 7.15 -7.32
N ALA A 94 6.74 6.80 -6.29
CA ALA A 94 8.10 6.29 -6.43
C ALA A 94 8.14 5.02 -7.30
N GLN A 95 7.18 4.10 -7.12
CA GLN A 95 7.09 2.89 -7.92
C GLN A 95 6.86 3.21 -9.41
N ILE A 96 5.97 4.17 -9.70
CA ILE A 96 5.68 4.63 -11.06
C ILE A 96 6.94 5.23 -11.68
N VAL A 97 7.64 6.13 -10.97
CA VAL A 97 8.87 6.77 -11.46
C VAL A 97 9.94 5.72 -11.78
N ILE A 98 10.15 4.73 -10.89
CA ILE A 98 11.16 3.67 -11.11
C ILE A 98 10.85 2.84 -12.35
N HIS A 99 9.58 2.48 -12.58
CA HIS A 99 9.23 1.62 -13.71
C HIS A 99 8.98 2.39 -15.02
N THR A 100 8.95 3.72 -14.99
CA THR A 100 8.80 4.57 -16.17
C THR A 100 10.13 5.24 -16.54
N ALA A 101 10.63 6.15 -15.70
CA ALA A 101 11.86 6.91 -15.93
C ALA A 101 13.12 6.02 -15.88
N PHE A 102 13.10 4.98 -15.04
CA PHE A 102 14.22 4.03 -14.90
C PHE A 102 13.89 2.64 -15.46
N ALA A 103 12.96 2.56 -16.42
CA ALA A 103 12.54 1.31 -17.07
C ALA A 103 13.71 0.50 -17.63
N GLY A 104 14.75 1.16 -18.15
CA GLY A 104 15.97 0.52 -18.66
C GLY A 104 16.83 -0.17 -17.59
N LEU A 105 16.73 0.25 -16.33
CA LEU A 105 17.53 -0.30 -15.21
C LEU A 105 16.80 -1.39 -14.42
N PHE A 106 15.47 -1.30 -14.31
CA PHE A 106 14.67 -2.21 -13.47
C PHE A 106 13.80 -3.18 -14.27
N GLY A 107 13.60 -2.90 -15.56
CA GLY A 107 12.72 -3.63 -16.46
C GLY A 107 11.28 -3.13 -16.37
N GLN A 108 10.57 -3.16 -17.50
CA GLN A 108 9.17 -2.76 -17.55
C GLN A 108 8.29 -3.86 -16.92
N ARG A 109 7.59 -3.52 -15.83
CA ARG A 109 6.56 -4.38 -15.21
C ARG A 109 5.21 -3.67 -15.16
N PRO A 110 4.51 -3.56 -16.29
CA PRO A 110 3.26 -2.80 -16.37
C PRO A 110 2.16 -3.36 -15.44
N TYR A 111 2.16 -4.67 -15.18
CA TYR A 111 1.17 -5.32 -14.30
C TYR A 111 1.24 -4.84 -12.84
N GLU A 112 2.45 -4.63 -12.30
CA GLU A 112 2.62 -4.14 -10.93
C GLU A 112 2.14 -2.69 -10.81
N ILE A 113 2.44 -1.86 -11.82
CA ILE A 113 1.96 -0.46 -11.89
C ILE A 113 0.44 -0.41 -11.91
N ALA A 114 -0.21 -1.25 -12.73
CA ALA A 114 -1.66 -1.31 -12.83
C ALA A 114 -2.32 -1.67 -11.49
N PHE A 115 -1.72 -2.59 -10.72
CA PHE A 115 -2.19 -2.93 -9.38
C PHE A 115 -2.11 -1.73 -8.42
N TYR A 116 -0.99 -0.99 -8.40
CA TYR A 116 -0.87 0.20 -7.56
C TYR A 116 -1.85 1.30 -7.96
N LEU A 117 -2.05 1.54 -9.25
CA LEU A 117 -3.04 2.49 -9.72
C LEU A 117 -4.47 2.08 -9.35
N ALA A 118 -4.79 0.79 -9.45
CA ALA A 118 -6.09 0.26 -9.04
C ALA A 118 -6.34 0.48 -7.55
N THR A 119 -5.35 0.22 -6.68
CA THR A 119 -5.49 0.46 -5.23
C THR A 119 -5.67 1.94 -4.90
N VAL A 120 -5.00 2.86 -5.60
CA VAL A 120 -5.24 4.30 -5.46
C VAL A 120 -6.63 4.69 -5.95
N ALA A 121 -7.09 4.14 -7.08
CA ALA A 121 -8.43 4.42 -7.61
C ALA A 121 -9.54 3.96 -6.64
N VAL A 122 -9.40 2.76 -6.04
CA VAL A 122 -10.32 2.26 -5.01
C VAL A 122 -10.32 3.17 -3.79
N TYR A 123 -9.14 3.63 -3.34
CA TYR A 123 -9.05 4.58 -2.23
C TYR A 123 -9.80 5.88 -2.51
N LEU A 124 -9.58 6.49 -3.69
CA LEU A 124 -10.26 7.74 -4.08
C LEU A 124 -11.77 7.55 -4.20
N LEU A 125 -12.22 6.41 -4.73
CA LEU A 125 -13.64 6.09 -4.82
C LEU A 125 -14.27 5.98 -3.42
N LEU A 126 -13.63 5.27 -2.49
CA LEU A 126 -14.11 5.13 -1.12
C LEU A 126 -14.14 6.49 -0.39
N LEU A 127 -13.12 7.32 -0.60
CA LEU A 127 -13.05 8.67 -0.03
C LEU A 127 -14.15 9.59 -0.58
N TYR A 128 -14.45 9.50 -1.87
CA TYR A 128 -15.54 10.23 -2.49
C TYR A 128 -16.91 9.78 -1.94
N LEU A 129 -17.12 8.48 -1.81
CA LEU A 129 -18.36 7.90 -1.26
C LEU A 129 -18.56 8.24 0.22
N SER A 130 -17.49 8.30 1.02
CA SER A 130 -17.56 8.73 2.41
C SER A 130 -17.96 10.20 2.52
N GLY A 131 -17.34 11.09 1.73
CA GLY A 131 -17.68 12.51 1.72
C GLY A 131 -19.12 12.80 1.25
N ARG A 132 -19.63 12.02 0.29
CA ARG A 132 -21.03 12.13 -0.17
C ARG A 132 -22.04 11.74 0.93
N SER A 133 -21.69 10.77 1.75
CA SER A 133 -22.59 10.23 2.78
C SER A 133 -22.74 11.17 3.98
N GLU A 134 -21.74 12.02 4.25
CA GLU A 134 -21.82 13.07 5.26
C GLU A 134 -22.72 14.22 4.81
N ARG A 135 -22.66 14.61 3.52
CA ARG A 135 -23.50 15.68 2.96
C ARG A 135 -24.99 15.34 2.88
N GLN A 136 -25.38 14.07 2.88
CA GLN A 136 -26.79 13.65 2.89
C GLN A 136 -27.42 13.60 4.28
N LYS A 137 -26.61 13.71 5.35
CA LYS A 137 -27.09 13.73 6.74
C LYS A 137 -27.23 15.14 7.33
N GLN A 138 -26.79 16.17 6.59
CA GLN A 138 -27.03 17.59 6.87
C GLN A 138 -28.23 18.07 6.04
#